data_AF-A0A368VD90-F1
#
_entry.id   AF-A0A368VD90-F1
#
_cell.length_a   1.000
_cell.length_b   1.000
_cell.length_c   1.000
_cell.angle_alpha   90.00
_cell.angle_beta   90.00
_cell.angle_gamma   90.00
#
_symmetry.space_group_name_H-M   'P 1'
#
loop_
_entity.id
_entity.type
_entity.pdbx_description
1 polymer ?
#
loop_
_entity_poly.entity_id
_entity_poly.type
_entity_poly.pdbx_seq_one_letter_code
_entity_poly.pdbx_strand_id
1 'polypeptide(L)'
;MKVKQFILLLAIISSTDVFSQIKYKNTLSEIYETFQMEDGAIKYVRYNKPGKKILIYDLDQTLWREVSLPLPKGHTLEEIKHVSVDKFNNDTLVEVIYSCVHYSNLDSFEDPEKLSNSATYTLNIVNETGESLLKVPNSNSLKIFETQKDKNMLIFRHSQDGFIGKDETLIFSF
;
A
#
# COMPACT_ATOMS: atom_id res chain seq x y z
N MET A 1 -41.67 39.69 -26.30
CA MET A 1 -41.35 38.58 -25.38
C MET A 1 -41.38 39.13 -23.96
N LYS A 2 -42.20 38.59 -23.06
CA LYS A 2 -42.37 39.17 -21.71
C LYS A 2 -41.12 38.88 -20.86
N VAL A 3 -40.65 39.82 -20.05
CA VAL A 3 -39.45 39.69 -19.18
C VAL A 3 -39.38 38.37 -18.41
N LYS A 4 -40.55 37.84 -17.99
CA LYS A 4 -40.68 36.53 -17.34
C LYS A 4 -40.23 35.34 -18.20
N GLN A 5 -40.44 35.38 -19.52
CA GLN A 5 -39.99 34.35 -20.46
C GLN A 5 -38.47 34.41 -20.69
N PHE A 6 -37.87 35.60 -20.62
CA PHE A 6 -36.43 35.77 -20.74
C PHE A 6 -35.68 35.28 -19.48
N ILE A 7 -36.23 35.56 -18.29
CA ILE A 7 -35.68 35.05 -17.02
C ILE A 7 -35.74 33.52 -16.95
N LEU A 8 -36.82 32.91 -17.44
CA LEU A 8 -36.95 31.44 -17.47
C LEU A 8 -35.92 30.80 -18.42
N LEU A 9 -35.64 31.42 -19.57
CA LEU A 9 -34.62 30.94 -20.51
C LEU A 9 -33.20 31.02 -19.90
N LEU A 10 -32.90 32.11 -19.18
CA LEU A 10 -31.61 32.32 -18.52
C LEU A 10 -31.35 31.27 -17.41
N ALA A 11 -32.39 30.89 -16.67
CA ALA A 11 -32.30 29.87 -15.61
C ALA A 11 -32.06 28.45 -16.15
N ILE A 12 -32.54 28.15 -17.36
CA ILE A 12 -32.32 26.84 -18.02
C ILE A 12 -30.89 26.74 -18.55
N ILE A 13 -30.31 27.83 -19.07
CA ILE A 13 -28.93 27.86 -19.60
C ILE A 13 -27.90 27.76 -18.46
N SER A 14 -28.21 28.25 -17.25
CA SER A 14 -27.32 28.12 -16.08
C SER A 14 -27.27 26.71 -15.46
N SER A 15 -28.01 25.73 -16.01
CA SER A 15 -28.06 24.36 -15.46
C SER A 15 -27.14 23.35 -16.18
N THR A 16 -26.40 23.79 -17.20
CA THR A 16 -25.63 22.89 -18.07
C THR A 16 -24.14 22.85 -17.76
N ASP A 17 -23.71 22.69 -16.50
CA ASP A 17 -22.29 22.43 -16.20
C ASP A 17 -22.08 21.64 -14.89
N VAL A 18 -22.85 20.56 -14.68
CA VAL A 18 -22.61 19.65 -13.53
C VAL A 18 -22.65 18.18 -13.93
N PHE A 19 -22.14 17.85 -15.12
CA PHE A 19 -21.82 16.46 -15.44
C PHE A 19 -20.34 16.23 -15.14
N SER A 20 -20.05 15.71 -13.94
CA SER A 20 -18.74 15.10 -13.66
C SER A 20 -18.61 13.85 -14.52
N GLN A 21 -18.18 14.02 -15.76
CA GLN A 21 -17.92 12.91 -16.67
C GLN A 21 -16.49 12.41 -16.46
N ILE A 22 -16.33 11.09 -16.35
CA ILE A 22 -15.01 10.45 -16.34
C ILE A 22 -14.31 10.79 -17.66
N LYS A 23 -13.13 11.41 -17.58
CA LYS A 23 -12.29 11.73 -18.73
C LYS A 23 -11.05 10.86 -18.71
N TYR A 24 -10.81 10.15 -19.80
CA TYR A 24 -9.53 9.49 -20.03
C TYR A 24 -8.43 10.56 -20.17
N LYS A 25 -7.37 10.44 -19.37
CA LYS A 25 -6.24 11.39 -19.39
C LYS A 25 -5.06 10.83 -20.14
N ASN A 26 -4.60 9.62 -19.79
CA ASN A 26 -3.44 8.98 -20.39
C ASN A 26 -3.41 7.48 -20.06
N THR A 27 -2.50 6.74 -20.72
CA THR A 27 -2.11 5.37 -20.39
C THR A 27 -0.68 5.37 -19.88
N LEU A 28 -0.43 4.61 -18.81
CA LEU A 28 0.90 4.31 -18.28
C LEU A 28 1.16 2.81 -18.45
N SER A 29 2.40 2.42 -18.74
CA SER A 29 2.79 1.02 -18.95
C SER A 29 2.99 0.21 -17.67
N GLU A 30 2.80 0.84 -16.51
CA GLU A 30 3.09 0.29 -15.19
C GLU A 30 1.86 0.43 -14.28
N ILE A 31 1.79 -0.42 -13.26
CA ILE A 31 0.74 -0.36 -12.24
C ILE A 31 1.15 0.64 -11.17
N TYR A 32 0.25 1.56 -10.85
CA TYR A 32 0.41 2.54 -9.78
C TYR A 32 -0.69 2.35 -8.75
N GLU A 33 -0.32 2.51 -7.50
CA GLU A 33 -1.21 2.66 -6.36
C GLU A 33 -1.18 4.12 -5.89
N THR A 34 -2.16 4.52 -5.09
CA THR A 34 -2.21 5.87 -4.51
C THR A 34 -2.20 5.80 -2.99
N PHE A 35 -1.37 6.63 -2.37
CA PHE A 35 -1.33 6.79 -0.91
C PHE A 35 -1.55 8.25 -0.56
N GLN A 36 -2.36 8.50 0.46
CA GLN A 36 -2.52 9.81 1.05
C GLN A 36 -1.51 9.94 2.20
N MET A 37 -0.67 10.96 2.10
CA MET A 37 0.34 11.32 3.09
C MET A 37 -0.29 12.06 4.28
N GLU A 38 0.48 12.24 5.34
CA GLU A 38 0.08 12.91 6.58
C GLU A 38 -0.37 14.37 6.37
N ASP A 39 0.24 15.06 5.41
CA ASP A 39 -0.12 16.44 5.01
C ASP A 39 -1.38 16.50 4.12
N GLY A 40 -1.98 15.35 3.82
CA GLY A 40 -3.14 15.20 2.96
C GLY A 40 -2.82 15.14 1.45
N ALA A 41 -1.55 15.27 1.05
CA ALA A 41 -1.15 15.10 -0.34
C ALA A 41 -1.35 13.64 -0.79
N ILE A 42 -1.75 13.45 -2.04
CA ILE A 42 -1.87 12.12 -2.64
C ILE A 42 -0.66 11.89 -3.54
N LYS A 43 0.00 10.73 -3.40
CA LYS A 43 1.15 10.33 -4.19
C LYS A 43 0.84 9.08 -5.00
N TYR A 44 1.41 8.99 -6.20
CA TYR A 44 1.45 7.75 -6.97
C TYR A 44 2.65 6.91 -6.53
N VAL A 45 2.43 5.62 -6.34
CA VAL A 45 3.46 4.68 -5.87
C VAL A 45 3.52 3.49 -6.81
N ARG A 46 4.72 3.07 -7.19
CA ARG A 46 4.92 1.84 -7.96
C ARG A 46 6.15 1.08 -7.52
N TYR A 47 6.13 -0.24 -7.75
CA TYR A 47 7.29 -1.10 -7.55
C TYR A 47 8.12 -1.24 -8.83
N ASN A 48 9.38 -0.81 -8.77
CA ASN A 48 10.38 -1.11 -9.78
C ASN A 48 11.06 -2.45 -9.45
N LYS A 49 10.57 -3.54 -10.06
CA LYS A 49 11.07 -4.90 -9.85
C LYS A 49 12.55 -5.10 -10.21
N PRO A 50 13.06 -4.63 -11.37
CA PRO A 50 14.49 -4.72 -11.68
C PRO A 50 15.38 -4.00 -10.65
N GLY A 51 14.96 -2.80 -10.22
CA GLY A 51 15.72 -1.99 -9.27
C GLY A 51 15.53 -2.39 -7.81
N LYS A 52 14.54 -3.24 -7.50
CA LYS A 52 14.07 -3.51 -6.12
C LYS A 52 13.84 -2.22 -5.33
N LYS A 53 13.08 -1.30 -5.94
CA LYS A 53 12.78 0.01 -5.36
C LYS A 53 11.30 0.32 -5.45
N ILE A 54 10.79 1.05 -4.47
CA ILE A 54 9.52 1.76 -4.60
C ILE A 54 9.82 3.16 -5.13
N LEU A 55 9.07 3.57 -6.15
CA LEU A 55 9.17 4.89 -6.76
C LEU A 55 7.89 5.65 -6.46
N ILE A 56 8.04 6.83 -5.87
CA ILE A 56 6.93 7.66 -5.42
C ILE A 56 6.94 8.96 -6.21
N TYR A 57 5.78 9.29 -6.76
CA TYR A 57 5.59 10.41 -7.67
C TYR A 57 4.50 11.33 -7.17
N ASP A 58 4.61 12.61 -7.52
CA ASP A 58 3.51 13.56 -7.46
C ASP A 58 2.42 13.21 -8.49
N LEU A 59 1.22 13.80 -8.35
CA LEU A 59 0.09 13.56 -9.26
C LEU A 59 0.35 14.06 -10.69
N ASP A 60 1.33 14.94 -10.87
CA ASP A 60 1.83 15.38 -12.17
C ASP A 60 2.89 14.44 -12.77
N GLN A 61 3.15 13.31 -12.11
CA GLN A 61 4.13 12.27 -12.47
C GLN A 61 5.60 12.68 -12.31
N THR A 62 5.87 13.77 -11.59
CA THR A 62 7.24 14.12 -11.18
C THR A 62 7.71 13.16 -10.09
N LEU A 63 8.93 12.61 -10.24
CA LEU A 63 9.51 11.74 -9.21
C LEU A 63 9.78 12.54 -7.95
N TRP A 64 9.21 12.10 -6.83
CA TRP A 64 9.36 12.73 -5.53
C TRP A 64 10.46 12.05 -4.69
N ARG A 65 10.36 10.73 -4.52
CA ARG A 65 11.26 9.93 -3.67
C ARG A 65 11.42 8.51 -4.22
N GLU A 66 12.53 7.88 -3.86
CA GLU A 66 12.80 6.47 -4.13
C GLU A 66 13.13 5.75 -2.82
N VAL A 67 12.50 4.59 -2.58
CA VAL A 67 12.75 3.78 -1.39
C VAL A 67 13.36 2.45 -1.80
N SER A 68 14.52 2.10 -1.23
CA SER A 68 15.11 0.78 -1.46
C SER A 68 14.27 -0.30 -0.78
N LEU A 69 13.96 -1.37 -1.50
CA LEU A 69 13.06 -2.43 -1.04
C LEU A 69 13.82 -3.77 -0.88
N PRO A 70 14.40 -4.04 0.31
CA PRO A 70 15.14 -5.27 0.54
C PRO A 70 14.20 -6.48 0.64
N LEU A 71 14.00 -7.20 -0.45
CA LEU A 71 13.23 -8.45 -0.42
C LEU A 71 14.08 -9.62 0.14
N PRO A 72 13.56 -10.40 1.10
CA PRO A 72 14.19 -11.64 1.53
C PRO A 72 14.37 -12.62 0.36
N LYS A 73 15.36 -13.53 0.47
CA LYS A 73 15.66 -14.49 -0.60
C LYS A 73 14.42 -15.31 -0.97
N GLY A 74 14.16 -15.42 -2.28
CA GLY A 74 13.03 -16.17 -2.83
C GLY A 74 11.66 -15.54 -2.61
N HIS A 75 11.57 -14.39 -1.95
CA HIS A 75 10.29 -13.70 -1.77
C HIS A 75 10.01 -12.76 -2.94
N THR A 76 8.72 -12.57 -3.24
CA THR A 76 8.21 -11.55 -4.13
C THR A 76 7.40 -10.53 -3.33
N LEU A 77 7.42 -9.26 -3.74
CA LEU A 77 6.50 -8.25 -3.21
C LEU A 77 5.05 -8.73 -3.43
N GLU A 78 4.26 -8.70 -2.38
CA GLU A 78 2.82 -8.96 -2.43
C GLU A 78 2.07 -7.63 -2.55
N GLU A 79 2.26 -6.73 -1.59
CA GLU A 79 1.54 -5.46 -1.51
C GLU A 79 2.36 -4.38 -0.81
N ILE A 80 2.21 -3.13 -1.24
CA ILE A 80 2.64 -1.94 -0.50
C ILE A 80 1.44 -1.52 0.36
N LYS A 81 1.60 -1.48 1.67
CA LYS A 81 0.47 -1.29 2.60
C LYS A 81 0.34 0.12 3.10
N HIS A 82 1.45 0.84 3.21
CA HIS A 82 1.48 2.20 3.68
C HIS A 82 2.75 2.90 3.26
N VAL A 83 2.66 4.21 3.07
CA VAL A 83 3.79 5.11 2.82
C VAL A 83 3.60 6.32 3.71
N SER A 84 4.63 6.69 4.46
CA SER A 84 4.63 7.81 5.40
C SER A 84 5.96 8.55 5.38
N VAL A 85 6.00 9.71 6.02
CA VAL A 85 7.23 10.37 6.47
C VAL A 85 7.09 10.55 7.98
N ASP A 86 8.18 10.42 8.73
CA ASP A 86 8.26 10.70 10.18
C ASP A 86 7.29 9.94 11.11
N LYS A 87 6.67 8.86 10.63
CA LYS A 87 5.59 8.20 11.35
C LYS A 87 6.12 7.15 12.33
N PHE A 88 7.11 6.35 11.95
CA PHE A 88 7.73 5.30 12.78
C PHE A 88 9.15 5.66 13.25
N ASN A 89 9.80 6.64 12.63
CA ASN A 89 11.07 7.24 13.01
C ASN A 89 10.95 8.77 13.06
N ASN A 90 11.81 9.45 13.82
CA ASN A 90 11.77 10.91 13.98
C ASN A 90 12.61 11.65 12.92
N ASP A 91 12.88 11.02 11.78
CA ASP A 91 13.65 11.64 10.69
C ASP A 91 12.74 11.98 9.50
N THR A 92 13.30 12.64 8.49
CA THR A 92 12.54 13.10 7.32
C THR A 92 12.56 12.10 6.17
N LEU A 93 13.00 10.85 6.42
CA LEU A 93 13.04 9.81 5.39
C LEU A 93 11.64 9.25 5.18
N VAL A 94 11.36 8.84 3.96
CA VAL A 94 10.14 8.10 3.66
C VAL A 94 10.20 6.72 4.31
N GLU A 95 9.07 6.26 4.82
CA GLU A 95 8.91 4.94 5.39
C GLU A 95 7.88 4.17 4.58
N VAL A 96 8.15 2.89 4.34
CA VAL A 96 7.27 2.02 3.56
C VAL A 96 6.98 0.77 4.35
N ILE A 97 5.69 0.46 4.49
CA ILE A 97 5.23 -0.83 4.96
C ILE A 97 4.87 -1.67 3.75
N TYR A 98 5.39 -2.89 3.68
CA TYR A 98 5.08 -3.83 2.61
C TYR A 98 5.03 -5.27 3.12
N SER A 99 4.24 -6.10 2.45
CA SER A 99 4.30 -7.54 2.63
C SER A 99 4.97 -8.22 1.45
N CYS A 100 5.65 -9.32 1.72
CA CYS A 100 6.22 -10.18 0.70
C CYS A 100 5.85 -11.63 0.97
N VAL A 101 5.73 -12.41 -0.10
CA VAL A 101 5.33 -13.82 -0.06
C VAL A 101 6.42 -14.70 -0.68
N HIS A 102 6.61 -15.87 -0.10
CA HIS A 102 7.40 -16.96 -0.65
C HIS A 102 6.51 -18.18 -0.81
N TYR A 103 6.47 -18.74 -2.01
CA TYR A 103 5.80 -20.00 -2.28
C TYR A 103 6.83 -21.12 -2.26
N SER A 104 6.66 -22.07 -1.34
CA SER A 104 7.44 -23.30 -1.30
C SER A 104 6.56 -24.48 -1.69
N ASN A 105 7.09 -25.32 -2.57
CA ASN A 105 6.51 -26.63 -2.84
C ASN A 105 6.87 -27.52 -1.65
N LEU A 106 5.86 -28.03 -0.94
CA LEU A 106 6.08 -29.11 0.01
C LEU A 106 5.98 -30.42 -0.77
N ASP A 107 7.08 -31.17 -0.78
CA ASP A 107 7.05 -32.56 -1.25
C ASP A 107 6.15 -33.34 -0.28
N SER A 108 4.96 -33.70 -0.78
CA SER A 108 4.07 -34.63 -0.10
C SER A 108 4.67 -36.03 -0.23
N PHE A 109 5.37 -36.49 0.81
CA PHE A 109 5.93 -37.85 0.86
C PHE A 109 4.85 -38.95 0.89
N GLU A 110 3.63 -38.61 1.29
CA GLU A 110 2.51 -39.55 1.39
C GLU A 110 1.68 -39.65 0.11
N ASP A 111 1.71 -38.63 -0.74
CA ASP A 111 0.99 -38.58 -2.02
C ASP A 111 1.76 -37.69 -3.02
N PRO A 112 2.65 -38.25 -3.87
CA PRO A 112 3.46 -37.48 -4.80
C PRO A 112 2.66 -36.74 -5.88
N GLU A 113 1.35 -37.00 -6.00
CA GLU A 113 0.45 -36.28 -6.92
C GLU A 113 -0.18 -35.03 -6.26
N LYS A 114 -0.15 -34.92 -4.94
CA LYS A 114 -0.57 -33.71 -4.20
C LYS A 114 0.60 -32.79 -3.91
N LEU A 115 0.89 -31.90 -4.84
CA LEU A 115 1.74 -30.74 -4.56
C LEU A 115 1.02 -29.82 -3.57
N SER A 116 1.45 -29.78 -2.31
CA SER A 116 0.96 -28.80 -1.34
C SER A 116 1.82 -27.56 -1.43
N ASN A 117 1.25 -26.45 -1.89
CA ASN A 117 1.95 -25.17 -1.93
C ASN A 117 1.76 -24.48 -0.58
N SER A 118 2.84 -24.24 0.15
CA SER A 118 2.81 -23.37 1.32
C SER A 118 3.22 -21.96 0.93
N ALA A 119 2.45 -20.98 1.40
CA ALA A 119 2.77 -19.57 1.25
C ALA A 119 3.25 -19.03 2.60
N THR A 120 4.49 -18.55 2.63
CA THR A 120 5.04 -17.86 3.82
C THR A 120 5.05 -16.37 3.56
N TYR A 121 4.44 -15.62 4.46
CA TYR A 121 4.37 -14.16 4.38
C TYR A 121 5.36 -13.50 5.34
N THR A 122 5.85 -12.33 4.98
CA THR A 122 6.59 -11.46 5.89
C THR A 122 6.14 -10.02 5.69
N LEU A 123 5.85 -9.35 6.80
CA LEU A 123 5.55 -7.93 6.84
C LEU A 123 6.82 -7.17 7.23
N ASN A 124 7.13 -6.09 6.51
CA ASN A 124 8.34 -5.32 6.71
C ASN A 124 8.00 -3.83 6.75
N ILE A 125 8.70 -3.10 7.61
CA ILE A 125 8.75 -1.64 7.61
C ILE A 125 10.20 -1.25 7.36
N VAL A 126 10.41 -0.40 6.36
CA VAL A 126 11.74 0.08 5.98
C VAL A 126 11.71 1.60 5.81
N ASN A 127 12.85 2.26 6.03
CA ASN A 127 13.04 3.66 5.65
C ASN A 127 13.51 3.79 4.19
N GLU A 128 13.72 5.02 3.75
CA GLU A 128 14.07 5.39 2.36
C GLU A 128 15.31 4.66 1.84
N THR A 129 16.28 4.43 2.72
CA THR A 129 17.54 3.75 2.36
C THR A 129 17.39 2.22 2.27
N GLY A 130 16.26 1.68 2.69
CA GLY A 130 16.02 0.25 2.82
C GLY A 130 16.49 -0.33 4.15
N GLU A 131 16.81 0.51 5.13
CA GLU A 131 17.07 0.04 6.49
C GLU A 131 15.77 -0.51 7.09
N SER A 132 15.86 -1.67 7.74
CA SER A 132 14.70 -2.31 8.36
C SER A 132 14.39 -1.68 9.71
N LEU A 133 13.21 -1.07 9.83
CA LEU A 133 12.66 -0.56 11.09
C LEU A 133 11.91 -1.67 11.85
N LEU A 134 11.18 -2.52 11.12
CA LEU A 134 10.47 -3.67 11.69
C LEU A 134 10.39 -4.80 10.66
N LYS A 135 10.48 -6.04 11.14
CA LYS A 135 10.23 -7.24 10.34
C LYS A 135 9.46 -8.26 11.14
N VAL A 136 8.29 -8.65 10.64
CA VAL A 136 7.42 -9.62 11.29
C VAL A 136 7.17 -10.81 10.36
N PRO A 137 7.74 -11.99 10.67
CA PRO A 137 7.48 -13.20 9.90
C PRO A 137 6.03 -13.68 10.08
N ASN A 138 5.56 -14.48 9.12
CA ASN A 138 4.20 -15.04 9.05
C ASN A 138 3.10 -13.97 9.16
N SER A 139 3.33 -12.78 8.62
CA SER A 139 2.38 -11.67 8.70
C SER A 139 2.27 -10.98 7.35
N ASN A 140 1.05 -10.63 6.95
CA ASN A 140 0.78 -9.82 5.77
C ASN A 140 -0.39 -8.85 5.99
N SER A 141 -0.80 -8.61 7.23
CA SER A 141 -1.90 -7.68 7.50
C SER A 141 -1.59 -6.86 8.74
N LEU A 142 -2.03 -5.60 8.70
CA LEU A 142 -1.85 -4.66 9.80
C LEU A 142 -2.97 -3.64 9.85
N LYS A 143 -3.09 -2.97 11.00
CA LYS A 143 -3.87 -1.74 11.17
C LYS A 143 -3.04 -0.74 11.96
N ILE A 144 -2.97 0.49 11.47
CA ILE A 144 -2.41 1.62 12.21
C ILE A 144 -3.57 2.37 12.84
N PHE A 145 -3.44 2.75 14.11
CA PHE A 145 -4.39 3.59 14.79
C PHE A 145 -3.69 4.70 15.56
N GLU A 146 -4.16 5.92 15.35
CA GLU A 146 -3.61 7.11 15.99
C GLU A 146 -4.72 7.85 16.72
N THR A 147 -4.42 8.21 17.95
CA THR A 147 -5.24 9.07 18.80
C THR A 147 -4.41 10.26 19.25
N GLN A 148 -5.02 11.22 19.95
CA GLN A 148 -4.27 12.36 20.50
C GLN A 148 -3.18 11.95 21.52
N LYS A 149 -3.23 10.71 22.05
CA LYS A 149 -2.34 10.25 23.12
C LYS A 149 -1.46 9.08 22.71
N ASP A 150 -2.01 8.18 21.89
CA ASP A 150 -1.37 6.92 21.55
C ASP A 150 -1.31 6.74 20.03
N LYS A 151 -0.15 6.34 19.53
CA LYS A 151 0.03 5.79 18.19
C LYS A 151 0.41 4.32 18.35
N ASN A 152 -0.32 3.47 17.64
CA ASN A 152 -0.12 2.04 17.77
C ASN A 152 -0.40 1.35 16.44
N MET A 153 0.21 0.18 16.29
CA MET A 153 0.06 -0.68 15.13
C MET A 153 -0.27 -2.08 15.60
N LEU A 154 -1.33 -2.64 15.04
CA LEU A 154 -1.73 -4.04 15.19
C LEU A 154 -1.21 -4.81 13.99
N ILE A 155 -0.43 -5.87 14.21
CA ILE A 155 0.03 -6.77 13.15
C ILE A 155 -0.57 -8.15 13.40
N PHE A 156 -1.27 -8.69 12.40
CA PHE A 156 -1.87 -10.01 12.47
C PHE A 156 -0.86 -11.05 11.98
N ARG A 157 -0.44 -11.93 12.90
CA ARG A 157 0.53 -12.99 12.65
C ARG A 157 -0.18 -14.34 12.57
N HIS A 158 0.03 -15.01 11.44
CA HIS A 158 -0.48 -16.35 11.15
C HIS A 158 0.35 -17.38 11.90
N SER A 159 -0.34 -18.42 12.39
CA SER A 159 0.32 -19.62 12.89
C SER A 159 1.11 -20.34 11.79
N GLN A 160 2.29 -20.89 12.14
CA GLN A 160 3.11 -21.68 11.22
C GLN A 160 2.53 -23.09 10.96
N ASP A 161 1.66 -23.60 11.84
CA ASP A 161 1.19 -24.99 11.84
C ASP A 161 -0.18 -25.19 11.16
N GLY A 162 -0.54 -24.31 10.22
CA GLY A 162 -1.88 -24.32 9.60
C GLY A 162 -2.99 -24.06 10.62
N PHE A 163 -4.20 -24.61 10.37
CA PHE A 163 -5.43 -24.39 11.16
C PHE A 163 -5.36 -24.81 12.65
N ILE A 164 -4.26 -25.40 13.11
CA ILE A 164 -4.10 -25.90 14.48
C ILE A 164 -3.51 -24.84 15.42
N GLY A 165 -2.64 -23.97 14.93
CA GLY A 165 -2.08 -22.92 15.77
C GLY A 165 -2.98 -21.68 15.80
N LYS A 166 -2.84 -20.91 16.88
CA LYS A 166 -3.65 -19.72 17.11
C LYS A 166 -2.99 -18.53 16.44
N ASP A 167 -3.72 -17.87 15.56
CA ASP A 167 -3.35 -16.54 15.09
C ASP A 167 -3.24 -15.60 16.28
N GLU A 168 -2.33 -14.65 16.19
CA GLU A 168 -2.11 -13.65 17.23
C GLU A 168 -2.04 -12.25 16.64
N THR A 169 -2.41 -11.28 17.46
CA THR A 169 -2.26 -9.86 17.13
C THR A 169 -1.12 -9.31 17.95
N LEU A 170 -0.06 -8.89 17.27
CA LEU A 170 1.06 -8.17 17.87
C LEU A 170 0.69 -6.69 17.95
N ILE A 171 0.97 -6.07 19.09
CA ILE A 171 0.69 -4.64 19.31
C ILE A 171 2.03 -3.93 19.49
N PHE A 172 2.27 -2.92 18.66
CA PHE A 172 3.46 -2.06 18.72
C PHE A 172 3.02 -0.64 19.00
N SER A 173 3.71 0.04 19.91
CA SER A 173 3.62 1.48 20.15
C SER A 173 4.85 2.15 19.55
N PHE A 174 4.68 3.33 18.96
CA PHE A 174 5.73 4.07 18.28
C PHE A 174 5.50 5.58 18.38
#